data_AF-A0A914Q9Q0-F1
#
_entry.id   AF-A0A914Q9Q0-F1
#
_cell.length_a   1.000
_cell.length_b   1.000
_cell.length_c   1.000
_cell.angle_alpha   90.00
_cell.angle_beta   90.00
_cell.angle_gamma   90.00
#
_symmetry.space_group_name_H-M   'P 1'
#
loop_
_entity.id
_entity.type
_entity.pdbx_description
1 polymer ?
#
loop_
_entity_poly.entity_id
_entity_poly.type
_entity_poly.pdbx_seq_one_letter_code
_entity_poly.pdbx_strand_id
1 'polypeptide(L)'
;MVSQPLAGLFCTSNLGWQSIYYLQGGITIVAFIIFFLIYSDNPRDHKYVTETEASYIEGYEPSIVVDESLPRVSYKGIFTDKSMIGTFIVAIGNFFCFNIFMLFAPIYLNKVLELNIQQTGIISALPYLGNIILRLIIGPVSDKLTALTPQNSVRLFMGLSQVRLFTNEKKTFNWAFNCVRI
;
A
#
# COMPACT_ATOMS: atom_id res chain seq x y z
N MET A 1 0.61 -0.77 11.80
CA MET A 1 1.83 -1.45 12.31
C MET A 1 2.10 -1.11 13.76
N VAL A 2 2.25 0.18 14.11
CA VAL A 2 2.46 0.60 15.50
C VAL A 2 1.19 0.45 16.36
N SER A 3 0.01 0.63 15.77
CA SER A 3 -1.27 0.49 16.48
C SER A 3 -1.59 -0.93 16.97
N GLN A 4 -1.14 -1.98 16.28
CA GLN A 4 -1.43 -3.38 16.61
C GLN A 4 -0.76 -3.85 17.93
N PRO A 5 0.56 -3.64 18.15
CA PRO A 5 1.20 -3.96 19.42
C PRO A 5 0.76 -3.00 20.55
N LEU A 6 0.51 -1.72 20.25
CA LEU A 6 -0.05 -0.78 21.24
C LEU A 6 -1.41 -1.27 21.75
N ALA A 7 -2.30 -1.72 20.84
CA ALA A 7 -3.59 -2.25 21.23
C ALA A 7 -3.45 -3.50 22.14
N GLY A 8 -2.51 -4.40 21.84
CA GLY A 8 -2.23 -5.57 22.69
C GLY A 8 -1.75 -5.21 24.10
N LEU A 9 -0.90 -4.19 24.23
CA LEU A 9 -0.39 -3.70 25.52
C LEU A 9 -1.47 -3.00 26.35
N PHE A 10 -2.28 -2.13 25.72
CA PHE A 10 -3.31 -1.37 26.44
C PHE A 10 -4.51 -2.24 26.85
N CYS A 11 -4.90 -3.23 26.03
CA CYS A 11 -5.99 -4.17 26.38
C CYS A 11 -5.71 -5.05 27.60
N THR A 12 -4.44 -5.22 27.99
CA THR A 12 -4.04 -5.98 29.19
C THR A 12 -3.70 -5.10 30.38
N SER A 13 -3.61 -3.79 30.18
CA SER A 13 -3.40 -2.81 31.24
C SER A 13 -4.73 -2.40 31.89
N ASN A 14 -4.68 -1.95 33.15
CA ASN A 14 -5.86 -1.47 33.91
C ASN A 14 -6.57 -0.25 33.28
N LEU A 15 -5.97 0.38 32.25
CA LEU A 15 -6.52 1.53 31.54
C LEU A 15 -7.63 1.18 30.54
N GLY A 16 -7.90 -0.10 30.33
CA GLY A 16 -8.97 -0.58 29.47
C GLY A 16 -8.78 -0.24 27.99
N TRP A 17 -9.67 -0.78 27.16
CA TRP A 17 -9.61 -0.66 25.70
C TRP A 17 -9.90 0.76 25.18
N GLN A 18 -10.58 1.60 25.98
CA GLN A 18 -10.95 2.97 25.63
C GLN A 18 -9.74 3.90 25.51
N SER A 19 -8.68 3.65 26.28
CA SER A 19 -7.44 4.45 26.28
C SER A 19 -6.76 4.52 24.91
N ILE A 20 -6.88 3.47 24.09
CA ILE A 20 -6.28 3.37 22.75
C ILE A 20 -6.87 4.44 21.81
N TYR A 21 -8.18 4.68 21.89
CA TYR A 21 -8.85 5.66 21.04
C TYR A 21 -8.40 7.08 21.35
N TYR A 22 -8.23 7.40 22.64
CA TYR A 22 -7.73 8.71 23.06
C TYR A 22 -6.27 8.94 22.64
N LEU A 23 -5.41 7.94 22.80
CA LEU A 23 -4.01 8.03 22.37
C LEU A 23 -3.88 8.17 20.85
N GLN A 24 -4.57 7.32 20.09
CA GLN A 24 -4.54 7.38 18.62
C GLN A 24 -5.12 8.70 18.11
N GLY A 25 -6.23 9.17 18.70
CA GLY A 25 -6.82 10.48 18.39
C GLY A 25 -5.85 11.63 18.66
N GLY A 26 -5.19 11.63 19.82
CA GLY A 26 -4.18 12.64 20.15
C GLY A 26 -3.01 12.66 19.16
N ILE A 27 -2.48 11.49 18.80
CA ILE A 27 -1.41 11.36 17.79
C ILE A 27 -1.85 11.95 16.44
N THR A 28 -3.08 11.66 16.01
CA THR A 28 -3.58 12.20 14.74
C THR A 28 -3.74 13.72 14.74
N ILE A 29 -4.18 14.32 15.87
CA ILE A 29 -4.31 15.78 15.99
C ILE A 29 -2.92 16.44 15.93
N VAL A 30 -1.95 15.90 16.67
CA VAL A 30 -0.57 16.43 16.65
C VAL A 30 0.03 16.33 15.25
N ALA A 31 -0.14 15.19 14.58
CA ALA A 31 0.32 15.01 13.20
C ALA A 31 -0.35 15.99 12.22
N PHE A 32 -1.65 16.25 12.39
CA PHE A 32 -2.39 17.22 11.58
C PHE A 32 -1.87 18.65 11.78
N ILE A 33 -1.59 19.06 13.03
CA ILE A 33 -1.00 20.38 13.32
C ILE A 33 0.38 20.51 12.67
N ILE A 34 1.23 19.49 12.80
CA ILE A 34 2.56 19.49 12.16
C ILE A 34 2.42 19.60 10.64
N PHE A 35 1.53 18.82 10.04
CA PHE A 35 1.27 18.87 8.61
C PHE A 35 0.78 20.26 8.18
N PHE A 36 -0.17 20.85 8.90
CA PHE A 36 -0.70 22.18 8.59
C PHE A 36 0.38 23.28 8.68
N LEU A 37 1.37 23.13 9.56
CA LEU A 37 2.48 24.09 9.68
C LEU A 37 3.54 23.94 8.59
N ILE A 38 3.69 22.73 8.02
CA ILE A 38 4.72 22.43 7.02
C ILE A 38 4.18 22.54 5.59
N TYR A 39 2.90 22.22 5.38
CA TYR A 39 2.29 22.12 4.07
C TYR A 39 2.15 23.48 3.38
N SER A 40 2.60 23.56 2.13
CA SER A 40 2.48 24.73 1.26
C SER A 40 2.17 24.25 -0.15
N ASP A 41 1.19 24.87 -0.81
CA ASP A 41 0.71 24.46 -2.14
C ASP A 41 1.71 24.80 -3.26
N ASN A 42 2.47 25.89 -3.11
CA ASN A 42 3.50 26.28 -4.07
C ASN A 42 4.90 25.93 -3.56
N PRO A 43 5.75 25.30 -4.39
CA PRO A 43 7.14 25.03 -4.04
C PRO A 43 7.95 26.32 -3.82
N ARG A 44 7.56 27.44 -4.47
CA ARG A 44 8.16 28.77 -4.28
C ARG A 44 7.82 29.42 -2.94
N ASP A 45 6.64 29.11 -2.39
CA ASP A 45 6.18 29.69 -1.12
C ASP A 45 6.64 28.88 0.10
N HIS A 46 7.32 27.75 -0.13
CA HIS A 46 7.76 26.87 0.93
C HIS A 46 9.03 27.40 1.60
N LYS A 47 8.91 27.75 2.88
CA LYS A 47 9.98 28.37 3.70
C LYS A 47 11.29 27.56 3.83
N TYR A 48 11.28 26.27 3.47
CA TYR A 48 12.43 25.36 3.60
C TYR A 48 13.02 24.92 2.24
N VAL A 49 12.45 25.38 1.12
CA VAL A 49 12.93 25.02 -0.22
C VAL A 49 13.98 26.04 -0.68
N THR A 50 15.09 25.53 -1.22
CA THR A 50 16.15 26.38 -1.80
C THR A 50 15.76 26.78 -3.23
N GLU A 51 16.05 28.01 -3.67
CA GLU A 51 15.76 28.47 -5.03
C GLU A 51 16.31 27.53 -6.12
N THR A 52 17.45 26.89 -5.87
CA THR A 52 18.04 25.87 -6.76
C THR A 52 17.15 24.63 -6.89
N GLU A 53 16.53 24.18 -5.80
CA GLU A 53 15.62 23.03 -5.79
C GLU A 53 14.27 23.39 -6.44
N ALA A 54 13.75 24.59 -6.17
CA ALA A 54 12.54 25.09 -6.84
C ALA A 54 12.72 25.17 -8.36
N SER A 55 13.86 25.70 -8.82
CA SER A 55 14.18 25.77 -10.26
C SER A 55 14.40 24.39 -10.90
N TYR A 56 14.93 23.42 -10.14
CA TYR A 56 15.07 22.04 -10.61
C TYR A 56 13.71 21.35 -10.78
N ILE A 57 12.79 21.55 -9.84
CA ILE A 57 11.43 20.99 -9.90
C ILE A 57 10.65 21.62 -11.06
N GLU A 58 10.70 22.94 -11.21
CA GLU A 58 10.03 23.66 -12.30
C GLU A 58 10.62 23.34 -13.69
N GLY A 59 11.94 23.09 -13.76
CA GLY A 59 12.59 22.67 -15.00
C GLY A 59 12.38 21.20 -15.36
N TYR A 60 12.02 20.35 -14.39
CA TYR A 60 11.71 18.94 -14.59
C TYR A 60 10.23 18.68 -14.84
N GLU A 61 9.34 19.58 -14.39
CA GLU A 61 7.95 19.53 -14.80
C GLU A 61 7.94 19.61 -16.33
N PRO A 62 7.56 18.54 -17.07
CA PRO A 62 7.36 18.68 -18.50
C PRO A 62 6.28 19.73 -18.58
N SER A 63 6.62 20.94 -19.02
CA SER A 63 5.68 22.03 -19.16
C SER A 63 4.45 21.41 -19.78
N ILE A 64 3.42 21.20 -18.96
CA ILE A 64 2.14 20.73 -19.45
C ILE A 64 1.65 22.00 -20.09
N VAL A 65 2.15 22.26 -21.30
CA VAL A 65 1.50 23.11 -22.25
C VAL A 65 0.19 22.37 -22.40
N VAL A 66 -0.78 22.74 -21.56
CA VAL A 66 -2.18 22.51 -21.79
C VAL A 66 -2.42 23.32 -23.04
N ASP A 67 -2.01 22.73 -24.16
CA ASP A 67 -2.36 23.21 -25.47
C ASP A 67 -3.88 23.16 -25.43
N GLU A 68 -4.53 24.32 -25.45
CA GLU A 68 -5.98 24.42 -25.44
C GLU A 68 -6.59 23.67 -26.65
N SER A 69 -5.77 23.22 -27.59
CA SER A 69 -6.12 22.33 -28.70
C SER A 69 -6.12 20.83 -28.37
N LEU A 70 -5.64 20.40 -27.19
CA LEU A 70 -5.72 19.00 -26.77
C LEU A 70 -7.19 18.61 -26.54
N PRO A 71 -7.69 17.54 -27.18
CA PRO A 71 -9.07 17.13 -27.02
C PRO A 71 -9.34 16.80 -25.55
N ARG A 72 -10.44 17.35 -25.00
CA ARG A 72 -10.91 17.05 -23.64
C ARG A 72 -10.87 15.54 -23.42
N VAL A 73 -10.13 15.13 -22.39
CA VAL A 73 -9.94 13.72 -22.06
C VAL A 73 -11.31 13.05 -21.93
N SER A 74 -11.61 12.16 -22.88
CA SER A 74 -12.89 11.47 -22.90
C SER A 74 -12.91 10.43 -21.78
N TYR A 75 -13.62 10.74 -20.69
CA TYR A 75 -13.79 9.81 -19.56
C TYR A 75 -14.27 8.44 -20.02
N LYS A 76 -15.12 8.38 -21.06
CA LYS A 76 -15.59 7.11 -21.65
C LYS A 76 -14.45 6.30 -22.29
N GLY A 77 -13.48 6.95 -22.92
CA GLY A 77 -12.32 6.29 -23.51
C GLY A 77 -11.41 5.66 -22.46
N ILE A 78 -11.24 6.31 -21.32
CA ILE A 78 -10.50 5.79 -20.16
C ILE A 78 -11.18 4.52 -19.64
N PHE A 79 -12.50 4.55 -19.40
CA PHE A 79 -13.26 3.39 -18.92
C PHE A 79 -13.41 2.24 -19.92
N THR A 80 -13.16 2.47 -21.21
CA THR A 80 -13.25 1.45 -22.26
C THR A 80 -11.91 0.76 -22.55
N ASP A 81 -10.79 1.32 -22.07
CA ASP A 81 -9.48 0.71 -22.28
C ASP A 81 -9.33 -0.60 -21.48
N LYS A 82 -9.00 -1.68 -22.20
CA LYS A 82 -8.76 -3.01 -21.64
C LYS A 82 -7.61 -3.01 -20.63
N SER A 83 -6.58 -2.18 -20.84
CA SER A 83 -5.46 -2.06 -19.91
C SER A 83 -5.91 -1.48 -18.57
N MET A 84 -6.85 -0.53 -18.59
CA MET A 84 -7.37 0.07 -17.36
C MET A 84 -8.31 -0.88 -16.62
N ILE A 85 -9.23 -1.53 -17.32
CA ILE A 85 -10.14 -2.51 -16.72
C ILE A 85 -9.35 -3.66 -16.08
N GLY A 86 -8.30 -4.16 -16.75
CA GLY A 86 -7.42 -5.19 -16.20
C GLY A 86 -6.72 -4.75 -14.91
N THR A 87 -6.21 -3.51 -14.88
CA THR A 87 -5.58 -2.94 -13.68
C THR A 87 -6.59 -2.80 -12.54
N PHE A 88 -7.83 -2.39 -12.84
CA PHE A 88 -8.88 -2.22 -11.86
C PHE A 88 -9.28 -3.55 -11.20
N ILE A 89 -9.44 -4.62 -11.98
CA ILE A 89 -9.74 -5.96 -11.46
C ILE A 89 -8.63 -6.45 -10.54
N VAL A 90 -7.36 -6.26 -10.94
CA VAL A 90 -6.21 -6.62 -10.10
C VAL A 90 -6.19 -5.81 -8.81
N ALA A 91 -6.48 -4.51 -8.87
CA ALA A 91 -6.53 -3.65 -7.69
C ALA A 91 -7.63 -4.09 -6.71
N ILE A 92 -8.82 -4.43 -7.20
CA ILE A 92 -9.91 -4.96 -6.38
C ILE A 92 -9.53 -6.29 -5.75
N GLY A 93 -9.01 -7.24 -6.53
CA GLY A 93 -8.60 -8.54 -6.02
C GLY A 93 -7.53 -8.42 -4.94
N ASN A 94 -6.55 -7.55 -5.15
CA ASN A 94 -5.50 -7.27 -4.17
C ASN A 94 -6.07 -6.64 -2.90
N PHE A 95 -6.96 -5.65 -3.03
CA PHE A 95 -7.60 -5.01 -1.87
C PHE A 95 -8.43 -6.02 -1.07
N PHE A 96 -9.21 -6.86 -1.75
CA PHE A 96 -10.03 -7.88 -1.11
C PHE A 96 -9.20 -8.93 -0.38
N CYS A 97 -8.17 -9.48 -1.04
CA CYS A 97 -7.25 -10.44 -0.43
C CYS A 97 -6.55 -9.87 0.80
N PHE A 98 -6.07 -8.63 0.71
CA PHE A 98 -5.41 -7.94 1.82
C PHE A 98 -6.36 -7.72 3.01
N ASN A 99 -7.61 -7.33 2.76
CA ASN A 99 -8.61 -7.14 3.81
C ASN A 99 -8.99 -8.45 4.50
N ILE A 100 -9.19 -9.53 3.74
CA ILE A 100 -9.43 -10.88 4.29
C ILE A 100 -8.26 -11.27 5.19
N PHE A 101 -7.03 -11.16 4.70
CA PHE A 101 -5.85 -11.49 5.48
C PHE A 101 -5.78 -10.68 6.78
N MET A 102 -6.02 -9.37 6.72
CA MET A 102 -6.01 -8.49 7.89
C MET A 102 -7.09 -8.88 8.93
N LEU A 103 -8.29 -9.24 8.49
CA LEU A 103 -9.40 -9.60 9.39
C LEU A 103 -9.19 -10.97 10.04
N PHE A 104 -8.78 -11.98 9.26
CA PHE A 104 -8.68 -13.35 9.75
C PHE A 104 -7.34 -13.66 10.43
N ALA A 105 -6.26 -12.92 10.13
CA ALA A 105 -4.97 -13.13 10.79
C ALA A 105 -5.03 -13.10 12.33
N PRO A 106 -5.59 -12.08 12.99
CA PRO A 106 -5.66 -12.05 14.45
C PRO A 106 -6.62 -13.11 15.01
N ILE A 107 -7.72 -13.41 14.31
CA ILE A 107 -8.70 -14.43 14.72
C ILE A 107 -8.07 -15.81 14.70
N TYR A 108 -7.33 -16.13 13.65
CA TYR A 108 -6.64 -17.42 13.50
C TYR A 108 -5.56 -17.61 14.57
N LEU A 109 -4.72 -16.59 14.78
CA LEU A 109 -3.65 -16.63 15.80
C LEU A 109 -4.21 -16.79 17.22
N ASN A 110 -5.36 -16.19 17.52
CA ASN A 110 -5.95 -16.32 18.84
C ASN A 110 -6.74 -17.63 19.02
N LYS A 111 -7.55 -18.05 18.04
CA LYS A 111 -8.44 -19.21 18.18
C LYS A 111 -7.79 -20.56 17.89
N VAL A 112 -6.83 -20.63 16.97
CA VAL A 112 -6.21 -21.90 16.56
C VAL A 112 -4.87 -22.10 17.26
N LEU A 113 -4.12 -21.02 17.45
CA LEU A 113 -2.79 -21.05 18.06
C LEU A 113 -2.81 -20.73 19.56
N GLU A 114 -3.99 -20.41 20.13
CA GLU A 114 -4.25 -20.09 21.53
C GLU A 114 -3.28 -19.07 22.15
N LEU A 115 -2.77 -18.15 21.32
CA LEU A 115 -1.81 -17.15 21.77
C LEU A 115 -2.49 -16.02 22.56
N ASN A 116 -1.81 -15.57 23.61
CA ASN A 116 -2.23 -14.40 24.38
C ASN A 116 -2.34 -13.17 23.47
N ILE A 117 -3.30 -12.29 23.76
CA ILE A 117 -3.66 -11.11 22.97
C ILE A 117 -2.44 -10.19 22.77
N GLN A 118 -1.57 -10.08 23.79
CA GLN A 118 -0.32 -9.32 23.71
C GLN A 118 0.63 -9.86 22.63
N GLN A 119 0.85 -11.18 22.60
CA GLN A 119 1.76 -11.83 21.66
C GLN A 119 1.17 -11.83 20.24
N THR A 120 -0.15 -11.99 20.13
CA THR A 120 -0.88 -11.90 18.87
C THR A 120 -0.73 -10.53 18.21
N GLY A 121 -0.76 -9.44 18.99
CA GLY A 121 -0.52 -8.08 18.50
C GLY A 121 0.88 -7.84 17.94
N ILE A 122 1.91 -8.49 18.52
CA ILE A 122 3.30 -8.40 18.06
C ILE A 122 3.51 -9.25 16.80
N ILE A 123 3.04 -10.50 16.81
CA ILE A 123 3.21 -11.44 15.68
C ILE A 123 2.43 -10.96 14.45
N SER A 124 1.23 -10.40 14.63
CA SER A 124 0.45 -9.83 13.53
C SER A 124 1.09 -8.59 12.89
N ALA A 125 1.99 -7.88 13.59
CA ALA A 125 2.74 -6.76 13.03
C ALA A 125 3.94 -7.20 12.15
N LEU A 126 4.46 -8.41 12.36
CA LEU A 126 5.62 -8.98 11.65
C LEU A 126 5.45 -9.04 10.11
N PRO A 127 4.35 -9.56 9.53
CA PRO A 127 4.19 -9.60 8.07
C PRO A 127 4.21 -8.20 7.44
N TYR A 128 3.75 -7.18 8.16
CA TYR A 128 3.82 -5.80 7.67
C TYR A 128 5.25 -5.25 7.69
N LEU A 129 6.07 -5.61 8.68
CA LEU A 129 7.50 -5.24 8.71
C LEU A 129 8.25 -5.89 7.55
N GLY A 130 7.99 -7.16 7.28
CA GLY A 130 8.52 -7.85 6.10
C GLY A 130 8.15 -7.13 4.80
N ASN A 131 6.90 -6.66 4.67
CA ASN A 131 6.47 -5.88 3.51
C ASN A 131 7.25 -4.55 3.35
N ILE A 132 7.53 -3.83 4.44
CA ILE A 132 8.33 -2.59 4.36
C ILE A 132 9.74 -2.89 3.87
N ILE A 133 10.40 -3.91 4.45
CA ILE A 133 11.77 -4.28 4.07
C ILE A 133 11.81 -4.69 2.59
N LEU A 134 10.86 -5.51 2.15
CA LEU A 134 10.76 -5.92 0.75
C LEU A 134 10.57 -4.71 -0.18
N ARG A 135 9.71 -3.75 0.18
CA ARG A 135 9.51 -2.54 -0.63
C ARG A 135 10.76 -1.66 -0.71
N LEU A 136 11.50 -1.52 0.39
CA LEU A 136 12.77 -0.78 0.42
C LEU A 136 13.84 -1.42 -0.45
N ILE A 137 13.83 -2.75 -0.61
CA ILE A 137 14.77 -3.47 -1.47
C ILE A 137 14.30 -3.41 -2.94
N ILE A 138 13.01 -3.64 -3.20
CA ILE A 138 12.47 -3.73 -4.56
C ILE A 138 12.45 -2.37 -5.25
N GLY A 139 12.21 -1.27 -4.53
CA GLY A 139 12.22 0.09 -5.10
C GLY A 139 13.49 0.44 -5.88
N PRO A 140 14.67 0.47 -5.25
CA PRO A 140 15.93 0.79 -5.94
C PRO A 140 16.33 -0.28 -6.97
N VAL A 141 15.88 -1.54 -6.80
CA VAL A 141 16.08 -2.59 -7.80
C VAL A 141 15.25 -2.30 -9.06
N SER A 142 14.01 -1.85 -8.90
CA SER A 142 13.13 -1.45 -10.01
C SER A 142 13.71 -0.27 -10.79
N ASP A 143 14.25 0.73 -10.08
CA ASP A 143 14.83 1.92 -10.73
C ASP A 143 16.10 1.59 -11.52
N LYS A 144 16.91 0.63 -11.03
CA LYS A 144 18.10 0.12 -11.73
C LYS A 144 17.78 -0.79 -12.92
N LEU A 145 16.56 -1.32 -13.00
CA LEU A 145 16.06 -2.16 -14.09
C LEU A 145 15.51 -1.33 -15.27
N THR A 146 16.15 -0.20 -15.57
CA THR A 146 15.83 0.71 -16.68
C THR A 146 16.21 0.16 -18.07
N ALA A 147 16.80 -1.04 -18.14
CA ALA A 147 17.17 -1.70 -19.39
C ALA A 147 15.94 -2.17 -20.21
N LEU A 148 14.73 -2.12 -19.65
CA LEU A 148 13.45 -2.43 -20.30
C LEU A 148 12.59 -1.17 -20.38
N THR A 149 11.84 -1.00 -21.49
CA THR A 149 10.86 0.08 -21.68
C THR A 149 10.03 0.31 -20.41
N PRO A 150 9.89 1.56 -19.91
CA PRO A 150 9.32 1.83 -18.58
C PRO A 150 7.92 1.23 -18.38
N GLN A 151 7.11 1.20 -19.44
CA GLN A 151 5.78 0.59 -19.44
C GLN A 151 5.85 -0.95 -19.29
N ASN A 152 6.86 -1.59 -19.86
CA ASN A 152 7.06 -3.02 -19.75
C ASN A 152 7.68 -3.40 -18.40
N SER A 153 8.60 -2.60 -17.85
CA SER A 153 9.15 -2.83 -16.51
C SER A 153 8.05 -2.78 -15.44
N VAL A 154 7.18 -1.75 -15.46
CA VAL A 154 6.04 -1.65 -14.53
C VAL A 154 5.05 -2.81 -14.70
N ARG A 155 4.74 -3.22 -15.94
CA ARG A 155 3.91 -4.40 -16.23
C ARG A 155 4.59 -5.71 -15.81
N LEU A 156 5.91 -5.80 -15.88
CA LEU A 156 6.70 -6.95 -15.43
C LEU A 156 6.75 -7.03 -13.91
N PHE A 157 6.86 -5.91 -13.20
CA PHE A 157 6.86 -5.88 -11.74
C PHE A 157 5.46 -6.11 -11.16
N MET A 158 4.42 -5.46 -11.69
CA MET A 158 3.02 -5.75 -11.35
C MET A 158 2.63 -7.17 -11.75
N GLY A 159 3.13 -7.64 -12.89
CA GLY A 159 2.98 -9.01 -13.36
C GLY A 159 3.69 -10.02 -12.46
N LEU A 160 4.98 -9.86 -12.15
CA LEU A 160 5.75 -10.79 -11.33
C LEU A 160 5.28 -10.85 -9.89
N SER A 161 4.84 -9.73 -9.30
CA SER A 161 4.33 -9.72 -7.92
C SER A 161 2.99 -10.45 -7.81
N GLN A 162 2.14 -10.36 -8.82
CA GLN A 162 0.80 -10.95 -8.82
C GLN A 162 0.78 -12.36 -9.45
N VAL A 163 1.50 -12.60 -10.55
CA VAL A 163 1.54 -13.87 -11.30
C VAL A 163 2.21 -14.99 -10.49
N ARG A 164 3.17 -14.69 -9.60
CA ARG A 164 3.76 -15.74 -8.73
C ARG A 164 2.77 -16.27 -7.69
N LEU A 165 1.74 -15.49 -7.33
CA LEU A 165 0.62 -15.94 -6.51
C LEU A 165 -0.44 -16.67 -7.36
N PHE A 166 -0.80 -16.14 -8.53
CA PHE A 166 -1.79 -16.78 -9.42
C PHE A 166 -1.32 -18.07 -10.11
N THR A 167 -0.01 -18.24 -10.38
CA THR A 167 0.53 -19.50 -10.91
C THR A 167 0.60 -20.60 -9.86
N ASN A 168 0.71 -20.22 -8.58
CA ASN A 168 0.64 -21.18 -7.48
C ASN A 168 -0.81 -21.57 -7.17
N GLU A 169 -1.76 -20.62 -7.18
CA GLU A 169 -3.20 -20.91 -7.02
C GLU A 169 -3.78 -21.83 -8.11
N LYS A 170 -3.33 -21.72 -9.37
CA LYS A 170 -3.77 -22.66 -10.43
C LYS A 170 -3.34 -24.11 -10.15
N LYS A 171 -2.22 -24.32 -9.45
CA LYS A 171 -1.79 -25.66 -9.03
C LYS A 171 -2.59 -26.17 -7.83
N THR A 172 -2.87 -25.32 -6.85
CA THR A 172 -3.69 -25.68 -5.67
C THR A 172 -5.15 -25.93 -6.04
N PHE A 173 -5.72 -25.15 -6.97
CA PHE A 173 -7.10 -25.32 -7.45
C PHE A 173 -7.28 -26.59 -8.28
N ASN A 174 -6.30 -26.95 -9.13
CA ASN A 174 -6.31 -28.23 -9.84
C ASN A 174 -6.12 -29.43 -8.91
N TRP A 175 -5.37 -29.30 -7.81
CA TRP A 175 -5.22 -30.37 -6.82
C TRP A 175 -6.51 -30.58 -6.02
N ALA A 176 -7.19 -29.49 -5.61
CA ALA A 176 -8.47 -29.55 -4.90
C ALA A 176 -9.59 -30.17 -5.77
N PHE A 177 -9.63 -29.88 -7.07
CA PHE A 177 -10.62 -30.47 -7.99
C PHE A 177 -10.39 -31.97 -8.24
N ASN A 178 -9.13 -32.44 -8.20
CA ASN A 178 -8.80 -33.85 -8.43
C ASN A 178 -9.03 -34.73 -7.19
N CYS A 179 -8.96 -34.15 -5.98
CA CYS A 179 -9.32 -34.84 -4.73
C CYS A 179 -10.84 -34.97 -4.51
N VAL A 180 -11.67 -34.15 -5.18
CA VAL A 180 -13.15 -34.23 -5.09
C VAL A 180 -13.74 -35.22 -6.11
N ARG A 181 -12.89 -35.78 -6.99
CA ARG A 181 -13.28 -36.75 -8.02
C ARG A 181 -12.72 -38.17 -7.75
N ILE A 182 -12.48 -38.49 -6.48
CA ILE A 182 -12.23 -39.83 -5.93
C ILE A 182 -13.05 -39.93 -4.65
#